data_AF-A0A2X1AGC2-F1
#
_entry.id   AF-A0A2X1AGC2-F1
#
_cell.length_a   1.000
_cell.length_b   1.000
_cell.length_c   1.000
_cell.angle_alpha   90.00
_cell.angle_beta   90.00
_cell.angle_gamma   90.00
#
_symmetry.space_group_name_H-M   'P 1'
#
loop_
_entity.id
_entity.type
_entity.pdbx_description
1 polymer ?
#
loop_
_entity_poly.entity_id
_entity_poly.type
_entity_poly.pdbx_seq_one_letter_code
_entity_poly.pdbx_strand_id
1 'polypeptide(L)' 'MDVIIYHNPACGTSRNALELIRHVGIEPHVIEYLRSPPSRVMIAWLAERTGKPLRDLLRDKGTPFADLGLGTRA' A
#
# COMPACT_ATOMS: atom_id res chain seq x y z
N MET A 1 -1.51 15.06 -14.61
CA MET A 1 -2.06 14.11 -13.62
C MET A 1 -0.92 13.76 -12.69
N ASP A 2 -1.04 14.00 -11.40
CA ASP A 2 -0.02 13.62 -10.42
C ASP A 2 -0.38 12.25 -9.83
N VAL A 3 0.50 11.26 -9.99
CA VAL A 3 0.27 9.87 -9.55
C VAL A 3 1.39 9.47 -8.61
N ILE A 4 1.01 9.00 -7.42
CA ILE A 4 1.94 8.51 -6.41
C ILE A 4 1.68 7.02 -6.23
N ILE A 5 2.74 6.21 -6.24
CA ILE A 5 2.69 4.78 -5.91
C ILE A 5 3.56 4.47 -4.70
N TYR A 6 2.93 3.91 -3.67
CA TYR A 6 3.64 3.32 -2.53
C TYR A 6 4.10 1.91 -2.92
N HIS A 7 5.37 1.79 -3.24
CA HIS A 7 5.92 0.64 -3.94
C HIS A 7 6.80 -0.23 -3.03
N ASN A 8 6.69 -1.55 -3.19
CA ASN A 8 7.64 -2.51 -2.67
C ASN A 8 8.27 -3.30 -3.84
N PRO A 9 9.58 -3.14 -4.14
CA PRO A 9 10.26 -3.83 -5.24
C PRO A 9 10.19 -5.36 -5.15
N ALA A 10 10.10 -5.92 -3.94
CA ALA A 10 10.00 -7.36 -3.71
C ALA A 10 8.58 -7.91 -3.92
N CYS A 11 7.57 -7.07 -4.16
CA CYS A 11 6.19 -7.50 -4.36
C CYS A 11 5.81 -7.53 -5.85
N GLY A 12 5.53 -8.71 -6.40
CA GLY A 12 5.15 -8.88 -7.82
C GLY A 12 3.95 -8.01 -8.23
N THR A 13 2.88 -7.97 -7.42
CA THR A 13 1.71 -7.11 -7.67
C THR A 13 2.08 -5.62 -7.71
N SER A 14 3.00 -5.18 -6.85
CA SER A 14 3.48 -3.80 -6.80
C SER A 14 4.30 -3.42 -8.04
N ARG A 15 5.11 -4.37 -8.57
CA ARG A 15 5.85 -4.19 -9.84
C ARG A 15 4.91 -4.11 -11.03
N ASN A 16 3.95 -5.03 -11.13
CA ASN A 16 2.96 -5.01 -12.19
C ASN A 16 2.13 -3.72 -12.19
N ALA A 17 1.73 -3.22 -11.02
CA ALA A 17 1.00 -1.94 -10.92
C ALA A 17 1.85 -0.75 -11.42
N LEU A 18 3.13 -0.69 -11.06
CA LEU A 18 4.05 0.35 -11.55
C LEU A 18 4.21 0.29 -13.08
N GLU A 19 4.37 -0.92 -13.63
CA GLU A 19 4.47 -1.14 -15.08
C GLU A 19 3.20 -0.71 -15.82
N LEU A 20 2.01 -1.03 -15.30
CA LEU A 20 0.74 -0.62 -15.89
C LEU A 20 0.58 0.91 -15.92
N ILE A 21 0.96 1.60 -14.84
CA ILE A 21 0.94 3.07 -14.79
C ILE A 21 1.87 3.66 -15.86
N ARG A 22 3.08 3.13 -15.98
CA ARG A 22 4.05 3.57 -17.00
C ARG A 22 3.62 3.23 -18.42
N HIS A 23 2.97 2.09 -18.62
CA HIS A 23 2.50 1.64 -19.93
C HIS A 23 1.47 2.59 -20.54
N VAL A 24 0.66 3.27 -19.72
CA VAL A 24 -0.28 4.31 -20.19
C VAL A 24 0.36 5.70 -20.31
N GLY A 25 1.69 5.79 -20.25
CA GLY A 25 2.45 7.03 -20.45
C GLY A 25 2.53 7.94 -19.21
N ILE A 26 2.18 7.44 -18.03
CA ILE A 26 2.28 8.20 -16.78
C ILE A 26 3.55 7.78 -16.04
N GLU A 27 4.44 8.72 -15.74
CA GLU A 27 5.56 8.48 -14.82
C GLU A 27 5.13 8.89 -13.39
N PRO A 28 4.99 7.94 -12.44
CA PRO A 28 4.53 8.25 -11.10
C PRO A 28 5.67 8.62 -10.16
N HIS A 29 5.34 9.32 -9.08
CA HIS A 29 6.22 9.42 -7.92
C HIS A 29 6.24 8.07 -7.18
N VAL A 30 7.41 7.43 -7.15
CA VAL A 30 7.61 6.15 -6.49
C VAL A 30 8.10 6.36 -5.07
N ILE A 31 7.33 5.92 -4.08
CA ILE A 31 7.69 5.97 -2.66
C ILE A 31 7.91 4.54 -2.16
N GLU A 32 9.14 4.20 -1.79
CA GLU A 32 9.46 2.93 -1.13
C GLU A 32 8.96 2.94 0.33
N TYR A 33 7.71 2.55 0.56
CA TYR A 33 7.03 2.76 1.85
C TYR A 33 7.66 2.01 3.03
N LEU A 34 8.45 0.96 2.78
CA LEU A 34 9.20 0.26 3.83
C LEU A 34 10.41 1.07 4.32
N ARG A 35 10.95 1.96 3.49
CA ARG A 35 12.07 2.84 3.84
C ARG A 35 11.57 4.20 4.32
N SER A 36 10.52 4.71 3.67
CA SER A 36 9.91 6.01 3.95
C SER A 36 8.43 5.82 4.23
N PRO A 37 8.07 5.30 5.43
CA PRO A 37 6.68 5.00 5.74
C PRO A 37 5.83 6.27 5.81
N PRO A 38 4.58 6.23 5.32
CA PRO A 38 3.65 7.34 5.47
C PRO A 38 3.30 7.58 6.94
N SER A 39 2.96 8.82 7.28
CA SER A 39 2.47 9.16 8.61
C SER A 39 1.12 8.49 8.91
N ARG A 40 0.76 8.39 10.19
CA ARG A 40 -0.56 7.89 10.61
C ARG A 40 -1.71 8.62 9.92
N VAL A 41 -1.63 9.95 9.82
CA VAL A 41 -2.65 10.80 9.18
C VAL A 41 -2.74 10.47 7.69
N MET A 42 -1.61 10.30 7.01
CA MET A 42 -1.58 9.90 5.61
C MET A 42 -2.19 8.50 5.41
N ILE A 43 -1.89 7.53 6.28
CA ILE A 43 -2.46 6.17 6.20
C ILE A 43 -4.00 6.22 6.33
N ALA A 44 -4.52 6.97 7.29
CA ALA A 44 -5.97 7.13 7.47
C ALA A 44 -6.62 7.72 6.21
N TRP A 45 -6.04 8.79 5.66
CA TRP A 45 -6.52 9.42 4.44
C TRP A 45 -6.44 8.50 3.21
N LEU A 46 -5.36 7.74 3.06
CA LEU A 46 -5.25 6.75 1.98
C LEU A 46 -6.32 5.67 2.10
N ALA A 47 -6.62 5.21 3.32
CA ALA A 47 -7.66 4.21 3.56
C ALA A 47 -9.05 4.72 3.14
N GLU A 48 -9.41 5.94 3.54
CA GLU A 48 -10.66 6.58 3.11
C GLU A 48 -10.78 6.61 1.58
N ARG A 49 -9.70 6.96 0.88
CA ARG A 49 -9.68 7.01 -0.59
C ARG A 49 -9.83 5.65 -1.27
N THR A 50 -9.50 4.55 -0.59
CA THR A 50 -9.74 3.20 -1.14
C THR A 50 -11.20 2.77 -1.05
N GLY A 51 -12.03 3.47 -0.26
CA GLY A 51 -13.39 3.05 0.05
C GLY A 51 -13.48 1.78 0.91
N LYS A 52 -12.35 1.32 1.47
CA LYS A 52 -12.27 0.13 2.32
C LYS A 52 -11.95 0.51 3.77
N PRO A 53 -12.44 -0.26 4.75
CA PRO A 53 -11.98 -0.14 6.13
C PRO A 53 -10.45 -0.26 6.22
N LEU A 54 -9.81 0.52 7.09
CA LEU A 54 -8.36 0.44 7.34
C LEU A 54 -7.91 -1.00 7.68
N ARG A 55 -8.78 -1.77 8.34
CA ARG A 55 -8.53 -3.18 8.67
C ARG A 55 -8.26 -4.04 7.43
N ASP A 56 -8.93 -3.76 6.32
CA ASP A 56 -8.82 -4.52 5.08
C ASP A 56 -7.53 -4.18 4.29
N LEU A 57 -6.77 -3.17 4.73
CA LEU A 57 -5.46 -2.83 4.19
C LEU A 57 -4.31 -3.55 4.89
N LEU A 58 -4.56 -4.22 6.01
CA LEU A 58 -3.53 -4.98 6.69
C LEU A 58 -3.11 -6.18 5.84
N ARG A 59 -1.80 -6.43 5.82
CA ARG A 59 -1.23 -7.60 5.16
C ARG A 59 -1.05 -8.71 6.18
N ASP A 60 -1.68 -9.85 5.92
CA ASP A 60 -1.58 -11.02 6.82
C ASP A 60 -0.30 -11.82 6.56
N LYS A 61 0.04 -12.04 5.28
CA LYS A 61 1.13 -12.93 4.88
C LYS A 61 2.50 -12.25 5.01
N GLY A 62 3.40 -12.89 5.74
CA GLY A 62 4.77 -12.42 5.93
C GLY A 62 4.87 -11.22 6.87
N THR A 63 3.92 -11.09 7.81
CA THR A 63 3.89 -10.06 8.84
C THR A 63 3.52 -10.70 10.20
N PRO A 64 3.71 -10.00 11.32
CA PRO A 64 3.27 -10.45 12.64
C PRO A 64 1.74 -10.44 12.85
N PHE A 65 0.93 -10.35 11.79
CA PHE A 65 -0.51 -10.13 11.88
C PHE A 65 -1.24 -11.16 12.75
N ALA A 66 -0.89 -12.44 12.59
CA ALA A 66 -1.45 -13.53 13.39
C ALA A 66 -0.96 -13.48 14.84
N ASP A 67 0.34 -13.28 15.06
CA ASP A 67 0.97 -13.23 16.39
C ASP A 67 0.40 -12.08 17.25
N LEU A 68 0.01 -10.99 16.59
CA LEU A 68 -0.63 -9.83 17.22
C LEU A 68 -2.15 -9.97 17.37
N GLY A 69 -2.74 -11.11 16.99
CA GLY A 69 -4.18 -11.34 17.10
C GLY A 69 -5.03 -10.42 16.19
N LEU A 70 -4.46 -9.90 15.10
CA LEU A 70 -5.14 -8.95 14.21
C LEU A 70 -6.11 -9.63 13.21
N GLY A 71 -6.35 -10.93 13.33
CA GLY A 71 -7.37 -11.64 12.55
C GLY A 71 -8.77 -11.56 13.16
N THR A 72 -8.87 -11.40 14.47
CA THR A 72 -10.17 -11.38 15.17
C THR A 72 -10.79 -9.99 15.10
N ARG A 73 -12.02 -9.91 14.59
CA ARG A 73 -12.86 -8.72 14.75
C ARG A 73 -13.39 -8.76 16.19
N ALA A 74 -13.06 -7.76 16.99
CA ALA A 74 -13.75 -7.51 18.25
C ALA A 74 -15.17 -7.01 17.97
#